data_AF-A0A952FQQ9-F1
#
_entry.id   AF-A0A952FQQ9-F1
#
_cell.length_a   1.000
_cell.length_b   1.000
_cell.length_c   1.000
_cell.angle_alpha   90.00
_cell.angle_beta   90.00
_cell.angle_gamma   90.00
#
_symmetry.space_group_name_H-M   'P 1'
#
loop_
_entity.id
_entity.type
_entity.pdbx_description
1 polymer ?
#
loop_
_entity_poly.entity_id
_entity_poly.type
_entity_poly.pdbx_seq_one_letter_code
_entity_poly.pdbx_strand_id
1 'polypeptide(L)'
;MPIPATRVQALAFSMAPAVRSRAFACLAAMTALALLVIAHPVRAETAEYDTPSKLPVPRWAMLRKNEVYARSGPSKENAVVWTYKVAGLPVQIISETRDWRLICDPSGSAAWVAKSMLQSQKTVINANAGQRLEMRLSPGDTAPVSAYLKPRAMAQLGKCKKDWCKVSAGGASGWVPVRTLWGMQTAPVCQRPNLFARN
;
A
#
# COMPACT_ATOMS: atom_id res chain seq x y z
N MET A 1 -87.52 -10.11 11.97
CA MET A 1 -87.14 -11.42 12.56
C MET A 1 -85.72 -11.29 13.12
N PRO A 2 -85.51 -11.50 14.43
CA PRO A 2 -84.23 -11.34 15.11
C PRO A 2 -83.49 -12.69 15.19
N ILE A 3 -82.16 -12.70 15.04
CA ILE A 3 -81.32 -13.89 15.26
C ILE A 3 -80.08 -13.49 16.07
N PRO A 4 -79.63 -14.30 17.05
CA PRO A 4 -79.11 -13.81 18.31
C PRO A 4 -77.57 -13.75 18.41
N ALA A 5 -77.12 -12.96 19.39
CA ALA A 5 -75.74 -12.83 19.82
C ALA A 5 -75.15 -14.18 20.27
N THR A 6 -74.01 -14.55 19.71
CA THR A 6 -73.26 -15.76 20.08
C THR A 6 -72.18 -15.41 21.11
N ARG A 7 -72.21 -16.17 22.20
CA ARG A 7 -71.44 -16.05 23.44
C ARG A 7 -69.99 -16.53 23.21
N VAL A 8 -69.01 -15.68 23.49
CA VAL A 8 -67.58 -16.06 23.49
C VAL A 8 -67.32 -16.92 24.73
N GLN A 9 -66.93 -18.19 24.54
CA GLN A 9 -66.43 -19.05 25.61
C GLN A 9 -64.90 -18.93 25.67
N ALA A 10 -64.39 -18.52 26.83
CA ALA A 10 -62.96 -18.55 27.14
C ALA A 10 -62.53 -20.01 27.41
N LEU A 11 -61.63 -20.53 26.60
CA LEU A 11 -60.97 -21.81 26.85
C LEU A 11 -59.89 -21.60 27.91
N ALA A 12 -60.09 -22.20 29.08
CA ALA A 12 -59.08 -22.29 30.12
C ALA A 12 -57.97 -23.26 29.66
N PHE A 13 -56.76 -22.73 29.45
CA PHE A 13 -55.57 -23.55 29.25
C PHE A 13 -55.20 -24.21 30.59
N SER A 14 -55.32 -25.54 30.65
CA SER A 14 -54.78 -26.35 31.74
C SER A 14 -53.27 -26.55 31.51
N MET A 15 -52.43 -26.05 32.41
CA MET A 15 -50.99 -26.30 32.40
C MET A 15 -50.70 -27.66 33.07
N ALA A 16 -50.16 -28.61 32.30
CA ALA A 16 -49.60 -29.84 32.84
C ALA A 16 -48.25 -29.58 33.56
N PRO A 17 -47.88 -30.38 34.57
CA PRO A 17 -46.66 -30.16 35.32
C PRO A 17 -45.44 -30.62 34.52
N ALA A 18 -44.38 -29.81 34.57
CA ALA A 18 -43.09 -30.13 33.95
C ALA A 18 -42.44 -31.34 34.64
N VAL A 19 -42.31 -32.44 33.91
CA VAL A 19 -41.45 -33.57 34.27
C VAL A 19 -40.00 -33.09 34.27
N ARG A 20 -39.39 -32.99 35.46
CA ARG A 20 -37.96 -32.66 35.61
C ARG A 20 -37.10 -33.83 35.15
N SER A 21 -36.85 -33.92 33.84
CA SER A 21 -35.91 -34.88 33.27
C SER A 21 -34.47 -34.44 33.53
N ARG A 22 -33.73 -35.20 34.36
CA ARG A 22 -32.31 -34.97 34.68
C ARG A 22 -31.37 -35.12 33.46
N ALA A 23 -31.89 -35.49 32.28
CA ALA A 23 -31.11 -35.71 31.06
C ALA A 23 -30.72 -34.41 30.31
N PHE A 24 -31.38 -33.27 30.57
CA PHE A 24 -31.08 -32.02 29.86
C PHE A 24 -29.84 -31.27 30.39
N ALA A 25 -29.28 -31.66 31.54
CA ALA A 25 -28.13 -30.99 32.12
C ALA A 25 -26.80 -31.30 31.40
N CYS A 26 -26.67 -32.45 30.71
CA CYS A 26 -25.45 -32.80 29.97
C CYS A 26 -25.41 -32.20 28.56
N LEU A 27 -26.55 -31.97 27.91
CA LEU A 27 -26.55 -31.45 26.52
C LEU A 27 -26.31 -29.94 26.45
N ALA A 28 -26.78 -29.17 27.44
CA ALA A 28 -26.51 -27.73 27.53
C ALA A 28 -25.06 -27.42 27.95
N ALA A 29 -24.42 -28.32 28.71
CA ALA A 29 -23.03 -28.18 29.12
C ALA A 29 -22.03 -28.43 27.96
N MET A 30 -22.39 -29.27 26.97
CA MET A 30 -21.52 -29.53 25.81
C MET A 30 -21.59 -28.44 24.72
N THR A 31 -22.71 -27.73 24.58
CA THR A 31 -22.82 -26.61 23.62
C THR A 31 -22.19 -25.31 24.12
N ALA A 32 -22.13 -25.09 25.44
CA ALA A 32 -21.48 -23.92 26.04
C ALA A 32 -19.93 -24.00 26.00
N LEU A 33 -19.36 -25.21 25.90
CA LEU A 33 -17.91 -25.42 25.84
C LEU A 33 -17.34 -25.33 24.42
N ALA A 34 -18.18 -25.47 23.38
CA ALA A 34 -17.76 -25.37 21.98
C ALA A 34 -17.64 -23.91 21.46
N LEU A 35 -18.15 -22.92 22.19
CA LEU A 35 -18.02 -21.49 21.86
C LEU A 35 -16.76 -20.82 22.46
N LEU A 36 -15.94 -21.58 23.19
CA LEU A 36 -14.63 -21.15 23.71
C LEU A 36 -13.46 -21.52 22.79
N VAL A 37 -13.76 -21.87 21.52
CA VAL A 37 -12.76 -22.14 20.49
C VAL A 37 -12.16 -20.81 20.01
N ILE A 38 -11.20 -20.34 20.81
CA ILE A 38 -9.97 -19.64 20.44
C ILE A 38 -10.10 -18.38 19.57
N ALA A 39 -10.38 -17.27 20.26
CA ALA A 39 -9.86 -15.96 19.88
C ALA A 39 -8.33 -15.95 20.08
N HIS A 40 -7.58 -16.62 19.21
CA HIS A 40 -6.14 -16.42 19.15
C HIS A 40 -5.88 -15.01 18.61
N PRO A 41 -5.14 -14.15 19.33
CA PRO A 41 -4.66 -12.91 18.74
C PRO A 41 -3.78 -13.30 17.55
N VAL A 42 -4.20 -12.95 16.33
CA VAL A 42 -3.31 -12.96 15.16
C VAL A 42 -2.14 -12.05 15.53
N ARG A 43 -1.00 -12.66 15.86
CA ARG A 43 0.23 -11.91 16.07
C ARG A 43 0.67 -11.46 14.69
N ALA A 44 0.66 -10.15 14.46
CA ALA A 44 1.26 -9.58 13.27
C ALA A 44 2.74 -9.98 13.29
N GLU A 45 3.11 -10.92 12.44
CA GLU A 45 4.49 -11.32 12.25
C GLU A 45 5.22 -10.13 11.63
N THR A 46 6.07 -9.47 12.41
CA THR A 46 6.96 -8.45 11.89
C THR A 46 7.95 -9.17 10.98
N ALA A 47 7.75 -9.09 9.66
CA ALA A 47 8.69 -9.62 8.70
C ALA A 47 10.09 -9.06 8.99
N GLU A 48 11.01 -9.91 9.45
CA GLU A 48 12.39 -9.50 9.67
C GLU A 48 13.16 -9.62 8.35
N TYR A 49 13.60 -8.48 7.82
CA TYR A 49 14.37 -8.44 6.60
C TYR A 49 15.86 -8.59 6.92
N ASP A 50 16.55 -9.47 6.19
CA ASP A 50 18.00 -9.60 6.25
C ASP A 50 18.69 -8.49 5.42
N THR A 51 18.47 -7.23 5.84
CA THR A 51 19.05 -6.05 5.22
C THR A 51 19.63 -5.12 6.28
N PRO A 52 20.68 -4.33 5.97
CA PRO A 52 21.26 -3.35 6.90
C PRO A 52 20.25 -2.36 7.49
N SER A 53 19.15 -2.04 6.81
CA SER A 53 18.08 -1.20 7.34
C SER A 53 16.91 -1.95 7.98
N LYS A 54 16.88 -3.29 7.92
CA LYS A 54 15.73 -4.11 8.34
C LYS A 54 14.44 -3.70 7.63
N LEU A 55 14.56 -3.21 6.40
CA LEU A 55 13.45 -2.82 5.52
C LEU A 55 13.46 -3.68 4.25
N PRO A 56 12.30 -3.86 3.60
CA PRO A 56 12.23 -4.61 2.34
C PRO A 56 13.07 -3.96 1.25
N VAL A 57 13.62 -4.79 0.38
CA VAL A 57 14.26 -4.39 -0.86
C VAL A 57 13.68 -5.28 -1.98
N PRO A 58 13.14 -4.71 -3.08
CA PRO A 58 13.14 -3.30 -3.42
C PRO A 58 12.14 -2.47 -2.60
N ARG A 59 12.40 -1.16 -2.49
CA ARG A 59 11.45 -0.20 -1.90
C ARG A 59 11.65 1.21 -2.45
N TRP A 60 10.63 2.02 -2.35
CA TRP A 60 10.69 3.40 -2.83
C TRP A 60 11.25 4.38 -1.79
N ALA A 61 11.96 5.37 -2.30
CA ALA A 61 12.45 6.53 -1.56
C ALA A 61 12.37 7.76 -2.48
N MET A 62 12.75 8.92 -1.97
CA MET A 62 13.01 10.10 -2.79
C MET A 62 14.28 10.82 -2.36
N LEU A 63 14.89 11.54 -3.29
CA LEU A 63 16.05 12.38 -3.00
C LEU A 63 15.68 13.48 -1.99
N ARG A 64 16.54 13.66 -0.99
CA ARG A 64 16.31 14.61 0.11
C ARG A 64 16.75 16.03 -0.20
N LYS A 65 17.75 16.18 -1.05
CA LYS A 65 18.44 17.45 -1.33
C LYS A 65 18.36 17.79 -2.80
N ASN A 66 18.49 19.08 -3.11
CA ASN A 66 18.58 19.58 -4.48
C ASN A 66 19.88 19.18 -5.16
N GLU A 67 20.89 18.73 -4.41
CA GLU A 67 22.12 18.22 -4.98
C GLU A 67 22.49 16.90 -4.31
N VAL A 68 22.57 15.84 -5.12
CA VAL A 68 22.93 14.50 -4.65
C VAL A 68 23.93 13.87 -5.62
N TYR A 69 25.11 13.55 -5.10
CA TYR A 69 26.16 12.85 -5.83
C TYR A 69 25.90 11.35 -5.83
N ALA A 70 25.65 10.81 -7.02
CA ALA A 70 25.54 9.39 -7.27
C ALA A 70 26.87 8.82 -7.76
N ARG A 71 27.26 7.68 -7.21
CA ARG A 71 28.60 7.12 -7.34
C ARG A 71 28.57 5.72 -7.95
N SER A 72 29.71 5.32 -8.53
CA SER A 72 29.89 3.98 -9.10
C SER A 72 29.90 2.86 -8.06
N GLY A 73 30.12 3.16 -6.78
CA GLY A 73 30.15 2.18 -5.69
C GLY A 73 29.75 2.76 -4.33
N PRO A 74 29.59 1.90 -3.31
CA PRO A 74 29.07 2.26 -1.98
C PRO A 74 30.15 2.89 -1.08
N SER A 75 30.87 3.89 -1.56
CA SER A 75 31.91 4.60 -0.81
C SER A 75 32.09 6.04 -1.33
N LYS A 76 32.69 6.91 -0.50
CA LYS A 76 32.96 8.31 -0.88
C LYS A 76 34.13 8.43 -1.85
N GLU A 77 34.98 7.42 -1.90
CA GLU A 77 36.17 7.32 -2.73
C GLU A 77 35.81 6.91 -4.16
N ASN A 78 34.68 6.22 -4.36
CA ASN A 78 34.16 5.88 -5.68
C ASN A 78 33.81 7.13 -6.52
N ALA A 79 34.11 7.09 -7.82
CA ALA A 79 33.83 8.19 -8.75
C ALA A 79 32.34 8.59 -8.77
N VAL A 80 32.09 9.89 -8.89
CA VAL A 80 30.75 10.42 -9.16
C VAL A 80 30.40 10.15 -10.61
N VAL A 81 29.35 9.37 -10.84
CA VAL A 81 28.85 9.04 -12.19
C VAL A 81 27.68 9.92 -12.61
N TRP A 82 27.00 10.54 -11.63
CA TRP A 82 25.88 11.43 -11.87
C TRP A 82 25.66 12.41 -10.70
N THR A 83 25.17 13.60 -11.00
CA THR A 83 24.77 14.58 -9.98
C THR A 83 23.32 14.98 -10.20
N TYR A 84 22.43 14.53 -9.33
CA TYR A 84 21.04 14.96 -9.35
C TYR A 84 20.91 16.38 -8.85
N LYS A 85 20.16 17.22 -9.58
CA LYS A 85 19.97 18.65 -9.29
C LYS A 85 18.56 19.00 -8.79
N VAL A 86 17.81 18.02 -8.27
CA VAL A 86 16.41 18.20 -7.84
C VAL A 86 16.09 17.34 -6.61
N ALA A 87 15.51 17.97 -5.58
CA ALA A 87 14.95 17.26 -4.43
C ALA A 87 13.61 16.62 -4.78
N GLY A 88 13.24 15.57 -4.04
CA GLY A 88 11.98 14.88 -4.19
C GLY A 88 11.92 13.93 -5.38
N LEU A 89 12.99 13.77 -6.17
CA LEU A 89 13.01 12.78 -7.25
C LEU A 89 12.73 11.37 -6.68
N PRO A 90 11.64 10.69 -7.07
CA PRO A 90 11.34 9.34 -6.61
C PRO A 90 12.29 8.34 -7.26
N VAL A 91 12.89 7.49 -6.42
CA VAL A 91 13.89 6.48 -6.83
C VAL A 91 13.59 5.16 -6.11
N GLN A 92 13.88 4.05 -6.77
CA GLN A 92 13.69 2.73 -6.17
C GLN A 92 15.03 2.23 -5.62
N ILE A 93 15.08 1.91 -4.33
CA ILE A 93 16.21 1.23 -3.72
C ILE A 93 16.12 -0.23 -4.11
N ILE A 94 17.15 -0.73 -4.80
CA ILE A 94 17.23 -2.10 -5.32
C ILE A 94 18.34 -2.94 -4.64
N SER A 95 19.24 -2.29 -3.90
CA SER A 95 20.21 -2.94 -3.03
C SER A 95 20.73 -1.95 -1.99
N GLU A 96 21.32 -2.43 -0.90
CA GLU A 96 21.85 -1.58 0.15
C GLU A 96 23.07 -2.14 0.88
N THR A 97 23.85 -1.23 1.46
CA THR A 97 24.88 -1.52 2.48
C THR A 97 24.51 -0.78 3.78
N ARG A 98 25.41 -0.74 4.77
CA ARG A 98 25.19 0.01 6.01
C ARG A 98 24.88 1.50 5.76
N ASP A 99 25.59 2.14 4.84
CA ASP A 99 25.53 3.59 4.64
C ASP A 99 25.13 4.02 3.23
N TRP A 100 25.03 3.09 2.29
CA TRP A 100 24.76 3.37 0.88
C TRP A 100 23.57 2.60 0.35
N ARG A 101 22.88 3.17 -0.62
CA ARG A 101 21.75 2.58 -1.33
C ARG A 101 22.03 2.60 -2.82
N LEU A 102 21.94 1.44 -3.45
CA LEU A 102 21.90 1.35 -4.90
C LEU A 102 20.49 1.70 -5.31
N ILE A 103 20.34 2.84 -5.99
CA ILE A 103 19.06 3.35 -6.46
C ILE A 103 18.91 3.12 -7.96
N CYS A 104 17.68 2.91 -8.38
CA CYS A 104 17.21 2.93 -9.76
C CYS A 104 16.42 4.23 -9.96
N ASP A 105 16.83 5.02 -10.95
CA ASP A 105 16.20 6.30 -11.26
C ASP A 105 15.15 6.17 -12.38
N PRO A 106 14.34 7.21 -12.64
CA PRO A 106 13.31 7.15 -13.67
C PRO A 106 13.85 7.12 -15.12
N SER A 107 15.17 7.13 -15.33
CA SER A 107 15.82 6.91 -16.63
C SER A 107 16.22 5.44 -16.84
N GLY A 108 16.08 4.60 -15.81
CA GLY A 108 16.54 3.21 -15.83
C GLY A 108 18.01 3.05 -15.42
N SER A 109 18.64 4.11 -14.89
CA SER A 109 20.05 4.10 -14.48
C SER A 109 20.18 3.69 -13.01
N ALA A 110 21.20 2.88 -12.71
CA ALA A 110 21.49 2.43 -11.36
C ALA A 110 22.79 3.07 -10.82
N ALA A 111 22.75 3.64 -9.62
CA ALA A 111 23.93 4.23 -8.98
C ALA A 111 23.83 4.26 -7.44
N TRP A 112 24.98 4.39 -6.77
CA TRP A 112 25.03 4.41 -5.32
C TRP A 112 24.86 5.82 -4.75
N VAL A 113 23.98 5.96 -3.77
CA VAL A 113 23.70 7.20 -3.06
C VAL A 113 23.78 6.97 -1.55
N ALA A 114 24.35 7.92 -0.81
CA ALA A 114 24.42 7.85 0.64
C ALA A 114 23.01 7.85 1.25
N LYS A 115 22.76 7.00 2.26
CA LYS A 115 21.43 6.86 2.88
C LYS A 115 20.89 8.18 3.44
N SER A 116 21.77 9.08 3.90
CA SER A 116 21.42 10.41 4.43
C SER A 116 20.87 11.38 3.37
N MET A 117 21.05 11.06 2.08
CA MET A 117 20.52 11.81 0.95
C MET A 117 19.14 11.31 0.49
N LEU A 118 18.58 10.31 1.18
CA LEU A 118 17.28 9.72 0.88
C LEU A 118 16.30 9.97 2.03
N GLN A 119 15.02 9.96 1.69
CA GLN A 119 13.91 10.02 2.65
C GLN A 119 12.73 9.20 2.13
N SER A 120 11.73 8.95 2.98
CA SER A 120 10.50 8.27 2.59
C SER A 120 9.85 8.96 1.40
N GLN A 121 9.40 8.16 0.44
CA GLN A 121 8.78 8.67 -0.76
C GLN A 121 7.47 9.39 -0.44
N LYS A 122 7.31 10.60 -1.01
CA LYS A 122 6.06 11.36 -1.01
C LYS A 122 5.71 11.87 -2.41
N THR A 123 6.48 11.48 -3.41
CA THR A 123 6.42 11.98 -4.78
C THR A 123 6.36 10.82 -5.76
N VAL A 124 5.74 11.10 -6.91
CA VAL A 124 5.64 10.21 -8.05
C VAL A 124 5.91 11.00 -9.32
N ILE A 125 6.18 10.30 -10.43
CA ILE A 125 6.35 10.91 -11.75
C ILE A 125 5.32 10.31 -12.70
N ASN A 126 4.80 11.12 -13.64
CA ASN A 126 4.10 10.58 -14.81
C ASN A 126 5.07 9.69 -15.62
N ALA A 127 4.84 8.37 -15.58
CA ALA A 127 5.68 7.40 -16.26
C ALA A 127 5.51 7.42 -17.79
N ASN A 128 4.43 8.01 -18.30
CA ASN A 128 4.22 8.16 -19.73
C ASN A 128 5.11 9.29 -20.26
N ALA A 129 6.26 8.91 -20.84
CA ALA A 129 7.29 9.84 -21.28
C ALA A 129 6.88 10.74 -22.45
N GLY A 130 5.83 10.39 -23.20
CA GLY A 130 5.38 11.13 -24.38
C GLY A 130 4.01 11.78 -24.27
N GLN A 131 3.22 11.46 -23.23
CA GLN A 131 1.83 11.90 -23.17
C GLN A 131 1.46 12.48 -21.81
N ARG A 132 0.61 13.50 -21.85
CA ARG A 132 -0.03 14.03 -20.64
C ARG A 132 -0.93 12.95 -20.05
N LEU A 133 -0.94 12.86 -18.73
CA LEU A 133 -1.79 11.95 -17.97
C LEU A 133 -3.03 12.71 -17.50
N GLU A 134 -4.21 12.16 -17.76
CA GLU A 134 -5.47 12.71 -17.28
C GLU A 134 -5.64 12.47 -15.78
N MET A 135 -5.81 13.55 -15.02
CA MET A 135 -6.17 13.50 -13.61
C MET A 135 -7.69 13.60 -13.49
N ARG A 136 -8.31 12.63 -12.82
CA ARG A 136 -9.78 12.48 -12.70
C ARG A 136 -10.30 13.08 -11.39
N LEU A 137 -11.56 13.55 -11.36
CA LEU A 137 -12.17 14.06 -10.11
C LEU A 137 -12.36 12.97 -9.04
N SER A 138 -12.60 11.74 -9.45
CA SER A 138 -12.75 10.56 -8.59
C SER A 138 -12.04 9.33 -9.19
N PRO A 139 -11.78 8.27 -8.41
CA PRO A 139 -11.27 7.01 -8.95
C PRO A 139 -12.24 6.39 -9.95
N GLY A 140 -11.81 6.16 -11.19
CA GLY A 140 -12.61 5.49 -12.22
C GLY A 140 -12.31 6.00 -13.63
N ASP A 141 -12.33 5.10 -14.61
CA ASP A 141 -11.97 5.42 -15.99
C ASP A 141 -12.99 6.37 -16.66
N THR A 142 -14.25 6.36 -16.21
CA THR A 142 -15.33 7.23 -16.73
C THR A 142 -15.51 8.54 -15.96
N ALA A 143 -14.73 8.77 -14.89
CA ALA A 143 -14.84 9.99 -14.11
C ALA A 143 -14.43 11.23 -14.92
N PRO A 144 -14.99 12.42 -14.66
CA PRO A 144 -14.59 13.63 -15.38
C PRO A 144 -13.10 13.96 -15.15
N VAL A 145 -12.44 14.47 -16.19
CA VAL A 145 -11.06 14.96 -16.11
C VAL A 145 -11.05 16.32 -15.40
N SER A 146 -10.25 16.44 -14.33
CA SER A 146 -10.06 17.68 -13.57
C SER A 146 -8.87 18.50 -14.05
N ALA A 147 -7.83 17.83 -14.54
CA ALA A 147 -6.57 18.46 -14.96
C ALA A 147 -5.69 17.45 -15.70
N TYR A 148 -4.53 17.91 -16.17
CA TYR A 148 -3.55 17.07 -16.85
C TYR A 148 -2.18 17.20 -16.18
N LEU A 149 -1.51 16.06 -16.00
CA LEU A 149 -0.12 16.00 -15.55
C LEU A 149 0.79 15.83 -16.76
N LYS A 150 1.73 16.76 -16.98
CA LYS A 150 2.65 16.73 -18.14
C LYS A 150 3.50 15.45 -18.14
N PRO A 151 4.01 15.01 -19.31
CA PRO A 151 5.00 13.94 -19.37
C PRO A 151 6.16 14.24 -18.42
N ARG A 152 6.62 13.22 -17.69
CA ARG A 152 7.76 13.32 -16.75
C ARG A 152 7.59 14.32 -15.60
N ALA A 153 6.41 14.95 -15.45
CA ALA A 153 6.15 15.84 -14.34
C ALA A 153 6.10 15.08 -13.02
N MET A 154 6.74 15.66 -12.00
CA MET A 154 6.70 15.17 -10.63
C MET A 154 5.47 15.72 -9.91
N ALA A 155 4.81 14.89 -9.12
CA ALA A 155 3.64 15.23 -8.33
C ALA A 155 3.77 14.70 -6.90
N GLN A 156 3.08 15.33 -5.96
CA GLN A 156 2.92 14.80 -4.60
C GLN A 156 1.96 13.61 -4.63
N LEU A 157 2.33 12.53 -3.94
CA LEU A 157 1.51 11.34 -3.76
C LEU A 157 0.59 11.53 -2.56
N GLY A 158 -0.71 11.45 -2.80
CA GLY A 158 -1.74 11.47 -1.78
C GLY A 158 -2.29 10.07 -1.48
N LYS A 159 -3.56 10.03 -1.08
CA LYS A 159 -4.26 8.78 -0.75
C LYS A 159 -4.40 7.89 -1.99
N CYS A 160 -4.14 6.60 -1.81
CA CYS A 160 -4.49 5.57 -2.80
C CYS A 160 -5.74 4.80 -2.37
N LYS A 161 -6.53 4.36 -3.36
CA LYS A 161 -7.73 3.54 -3.22
C LYS A 161 -7.74 2.53 -4.37
N LYS A 162 -7.57 1.23 -4.06
CA LYS A 162 -7.42 0.18 -5.08
C LYS A 162 -6.31 0.58 -6.07
N ASP A 163 -6.60 0.55 -7.37
CA ASP A 163 -5.64 0.87 -8.45
C ASP A 163 -5.56 2.35 -8.80
N TRP A 164 -5.99 3.24 -7.90
CA TRP A 164 -5.98 4.69 -8.12
C TRP A 164 -5.27 5.42 -6.99
N CYS A 165 -4.50 6.45 -7.33
CA CYS A 165 -3.89 7.35 -6.36
C CYS A 165 -4.25 8.80 -6.67
N LYS A 166 -4.54 9.56 -5.61
CA LYS A 166 -4.67 11.01 -5.72
C LYS A 166 -3.27 11.61 -5.82
N VAL A 167 -3.08 12.51 -6.77
CA VAL A 167 -1.84 13.25 -6.97
C VAL A 167 -2.11 14.75 -7.02
N SER A 168 -1.11 15.56 -6.69
CA SER A 168 -1.19 17.01 -6.83
C SER A 168 0.11 17.63 -7.35
N ALA A 169 -0.02 18.60 -8.25
CA ALA A 169 1.09 19.34 -8.86
C ALA A 169 0.60 20.70 -9.35
N GLY A 170 1.38 21.76 -9.15
CA GLY A 170 1.06 23.10 -9.67
C GLY A 170 -0.31 23.65 -9.24
N GLY A 171 -0.76 23.34 -8.02
CA GLY A 171 -2.08 23.75 -7.50
C GLY A 171 -3.26 22.89 -7.97
N ALA A 172 -3.09 22.05 -8.99
CA ALA A 172 -4.10 21.10 -9.44
C ALA A 172 -4.02 19.78 -8.66
N SER A 173 -5.15 19.06 -8.58
CA SER A 173 -5.19 17.71 -8.03
C SER A 173 -6.22 16.83 -8.75
N GLY A 174 -6.00 15.52 -8.69
CA GLY A 174 -6.94 14.52 -9.18
C GLY A 174 -6.43 13.10 -8.98
N TRP A 175 -7.21 12.13 -9.43
CA TRP A 175 -6.92 10.71 -9.32
C TRP A 175 -6.36 10.19 -10.62
N VAL A 176 -5.33 9.36 -10.53
CA VAL A 176 -4.70 8.70 -11.68
C VAL A 176 -4.55 7.20 -11.41
N PRO A 177 -4.53 6.35 -12.44
CA PRO A 177 -4.24 4.94 -12.27
C PRO A 177 -2.83 4.72 -11.70
N VAL A 178 -2.68 3.77 -10.77
CA VAL A 178 -1.40 3.43 -10.15
C VAL A 178 -0.35 3.06 -11.20
N ARG A 179 -0.74 2.29 -12.21
CA ARG A 179 0.15 1.81 -13.29
C ARG A 179 0.79 2.91 -14.13
N THR A 180 0.23 4.12 -14.15
CA THR A 180 0.76 5.25 -14.93
C THR A 180 1.80 6.07 -14.15
N LEU A 181 2.05 5.72 -12.89
CA LEU A 181 2.96 6.43 -12.00
C LEU A 181 4.28 5.68 -11.85
N TRP A 182 5.38 6.37 -12.10
CA TRP A 182 6.68 5.98 -11.58
C TRP A 182 6.70 6.28 -10.08
N GLY A 183 7.14 5.30 -9.29
CA GLY A 183 7.11 5.39 -7.84
C GLY A 183 6.05 4.51 -7.19
N MET A 184 5.35 3.67 -7.96
CA MET A 184 4.28 2.81 -7.45
C MET A 184 4.45 1.33 -7.84
N GLN A 185 5.48 1.00 -8.62
CA GLN A 185 5.78 -0.36 -9.03
C GLN A 185 6.23 -1.20 -7.83
N THR A 186 5.76 -2.44 -7.72
CA THR A 186 6.15 -3.36 -6.64
C THR A 186 7.40 -4.17 -6.98
N ALA A 187 7.66 -4.43 -8.27
CA ALA A 187 8.84 -5.13 -8.75
C ALA A 187 10.03 -4.16 -8.95
N PRO A 188 11.28 -4.67 -8.89
CA PRO A 188 12.45 -3.90 -9.30
C PRO A 188 12.31 -3.42 -10.75
N VAL A 189 12.54 -2.13 -11.00
CA VAL A 189 12.45 -1.55 -12.35
C VAL A 189 13.79 -1.64 -13.09
N CYS A 190 14.89 -1.41 -12.39
CA CYS A 190 16.24 -1.60 -12.96
C CYS A 190 16.78 -2.98 -12.58
N GLN A 191 17.55 -3.58 -13.48
CA GLN A 191 18.38 -4.73 -13.14
C GLN A 191 19.55 -4.30 -12.25
N ARG A 192 19.87 -5.13 -11.26
CA ARG A 192 21.07 -4.95 -10.46
C ARG A 192 22.29 -5.18 -11.36
N PRO A 193 23.27 -4.26 -11.41
CA PRO A 193 24.51 -4.51 -12.13
C PRO A 193 25.18 -5.78 -11.61
N ASN A 194 25.53 -6.71 -12.50
CA ASN A 194 26.24 -7.91 -12.13
C ASN A 194 27.69 -7.54 -11.77
N LEU A 195 28.00 -7.51 -10.47
CA LEU A 195 29.32 -7.15 -9.94
C LEU A 195 30.42 -8.16 -10.32
N PHE A 196 30.04 -9.32 -10.86
CA PHE A 196 30.95 -10.41 -11.23
C PHE A 196 30.96 -10.71 -12.74
N ALA A 197 30.23 -9.93 -13.55
CA ALA A 197 30.38 -10.01 -14.99
C ALA A 197 31.77 -9.47 -15.34
N ARG A 198 32.72 -10.38 -15.58
CA ARG A 198 33.98 -10.02 -16.25
C ARG A 198 33.65 -9.85 -17.73
N ASN A 199 33.99 -8.69 -18.28
CA ASN A 199 34.00 -8.45 -19.74
C ASN A 199 35.06 -9.30 -20.41
#